data_AF-A0A958XG58-F1
#
_entry.id   AF-A0A958XG58-F1
#
_cell.length_a   1.000
_cell.length_b   1.000
_cell.length_c   1.000
_cell.angle_alpha   90.00
_cell.angle_beta   90.00
_cell.angle_gamma   90.00
#
_symmetry.space_group_name_H-M   'P 1'
#
loop_
_entity.id
_entity.type
_entity.pdbx_description
1 polymer ?
#
loop_
_entity_poly.entity_id
_entity_poly.type
_entity_poly.pdbx_seq_one_letter_code
_entity_poly.pdbx_strand_id
1 'polypeptide(L)'
;VQYKVLDGVPTLLGINEGAELLVELFLKLRELRIDGEVYPLHHKQIECREVPAGYSEELHRYEFKTLWFGLNQRNHQSYLRADAAARRSELNRILRGHILSAFKGMGVWLEPEQRIFCDLSAQQKQTNFKQQSMLAFSGVFTANALLPYAIGLGKSVSRGFGAVVPQGSEGNVH
;
A
#
# COMPACT_ATOMS: atom_id res chain seq x y z
N VAL A 1 0.91 -11.91 -1.32
CA VAL A 1 0.44 -11.41 -2.63
C VAL A 1 -0.64 -10.34 -2.44
N GLN A 2 -0.62 -9.29 -3.24
CA GLN A 2 -1.62 -8.21 -3.23
C GLN A 2 -2.10 -7.93 -4.67
N TYR A 3 -3.41 -7.84 -4.88
CA TYR A 3 -4.00 -7.36 -6.14
C TYR A 3 -4.36 -5.88 -6.03
N LYS A 4 -4.18 -5.12 -7.10
CA LYS A 4 -4.54 -3.69 -7.19
C LYS A 4 -4.74 -3.29 -8.65
N VAL A 5 -5.41 -2.16 -8.87
CA VAL A 5 -5.46 -1.50 -10.18
C VAL A 5 -4.67 -0.21 -10.04
N LEU A 6 -3.57 -0.08 -10.78
CA LEU A 6 -2.72 1.11 -10.80
C LEU A 6 -2.80 1.71 -12.19
N ASP A 7 -3.20 2.98 -12.29
CA ASP A 7 -3.29 3.70 -13.56
C ASP A 7 -4.08 2.95 -14.65
N GLY A 8 -5.16 2.26 -14.23
CA GLY A 8 -6.02 1.45 -15.10
C GLY A 8 -5.52 0.04 -15.38
N VAL A 9 -4.33 -0.34 -14.89
CA VAL A 9 -3.69 -1.63 -15.15
C VAL A 9 -3.83 -2.58 -13.95
N PRO A 10 -4.46 -3.76 -14.11
CA PRO A 10 -4.46 -4.80 -13.10
C PRO A 10 -3.03 -5.25 -12.75
N THR A 11 -2.66 -5.13 -11.49
CA THR A 11 -1.30 -5.35 -11.00
C THR A 11 -1.32 -6.34 -9.83
N LEU A 12 -0.44 -7.33 -9.89
CA LEU A 12 -0.17 -8.27 -8.79
C LEU A 12 1.22 -7.99 -8.20
N LEU A 13 1.27 -7.78 -6.89
CA LEU A 13 2.52 -7.64 -6.14
C LEU A 13 2.74 -8.88 -5.27
N GLY A 14 3.86 -9.57 -5.51
CA GLY A 14 4.35 -10.69 -4.72
C GLY A 14 5.54 -10.23 -3.89
N ILE A 15 5.67 -10.74 -2.67
CA ILE A 15 6.81 -10.47 -1.78
C ILE A 15 7.23 -11.80 -1.19
N ASN A 16 8.54 -12.03 -1.09
CA ASN A 16 9.14 -13.29 -0.64
C ASN A 16 8.52 -14.50 -1.38
N GLU A 17 7.94 -15.46 -0.67
CA GLU A 17 7.30 -16.65 -1.23
C GLU A 17 6.14 -16.28 -2.19
N GLY A 18 5.52 -15.12 -1.97
CA GLY A 18 4.52 -14.59 -2.87
C GLY A 18 5.07 -14.15 -4.23
N ALA A 19 6.35 -13.81 -4.34
CA ALA A 19 7.00 -13.49 -5.61
C ALA A 19 7.21 -14.77 -6.45
N GLU A 20 7.72 -15.83 -5.82
CA GLU A 20 7.89 -17.15 -6.46
C GLU A 20 6.56 -17.67 -7.02
N LEU A 21 5.49 -17.60 -6.21
CA LEU A 21 4.14 -17.97 -6.62
C LEU A 21 3.66 -17.20 -7.86
N LEU A 22 3.96 -15.90 -7.95
CA LEU A 22 3.56 -15.08 -9.09
C LEU A 22 4.34 -15.41 -10.36
N VAL A 23 5.62 -15.76 -10.26
CA VAL A 23 6.41 -16.23 -11.41
C VAL A 23 5.81 -17.51 -11.97
N GLU A 24 5.49 -18.48 -11.11
CA GLU A 24 4.84 -19.72 -11.56
C GLU A 24 3.47 -19.47 -12.20
N LEU A 25 2.65 -18.63 -11.57
CA LEU A 25 1.34 -18.25 -12.10
C LEU A 25 1.48 -17.58 -13.46
N PHE A 26 2.44 -16.66 -13.60
CA PHE A 26 2.71 -15.94 -14.84
C PHE A 26 3.00 -16.89 -16.00
N LEU A 27 3.79 -17.96 -15.77
CA LEU A 27 4.10 -18.94 -16.81
C LEU A 27 2.86 -19.72 -17.27
N LYS A 28 1.94 -20.03 -16.34
CA LYS A 28 0.73 -20.85 -16.59
C LYS A 28 -0.45 -20.04 -17.14
N LEU A 29 -0.56 -18.76 -16.79
CA LEU A 29 -1.72 -17.94 -17.10
C LEU A 29 -1.78 -17.60 -18.61
N ARG A 30 -2.96 -17.79 -19.21
CA ARG A 30 -3.28 -17.55 -20.63
C ARG A 30 -4.53 -16.69 -20.83
N GLU A 31 -5.47 -16.76 -19.89
CA GLU A 31 -6.72 -16.01 -19.89
C GLU A 31 -7.09 -15.60 -18.46
N LEU A 32 -7.86 -14.53 -18.33
CA LEU A 32 -8.54 -14.14 -17.10
C LEU A 32 -10.04 -14.44 -17.24
N ARG A 33 -10.66 -14.92 -16.16
CA ARG A 33 -12.10 -15.14 -16.11
C ARG A 33 -12.69 -14.24 -15.04
N ILE A 34 -13.46 -13.23 -15.44
CA ILE A 34 -14.03 -12.21 -14.55
C ILE A 34 -15.53 -12.13 -14.85
N ASP A 35 -16.36 -12.36 -13.82
CA ASP A 35 -17.82 -12.32 -13.92
C ASP A 35 -18.41 -13.19 -15.04
N GLY A 36 -17.76 -14.32 -15.34
CA GLY A 36 -18.18 -15.26 -16.39
C GLY A 36 -17.58 -14.97 -17.77
N GLU A 37 -17.03 -13.77 -17.98
CA GLU A 37 -16.38 -13.37 -19.22
C GLU A 37 -14.93 -13.84 -19.27
N VAL A 38 -14.48 -14.29 -20.44
CA VAL A 38 -13.11 -14.76 -20.69
C VAL A 38 -12.32 -13.67 -21.42
N TYR A 39 -11.27 -13.18 -20.79
CA TYR A 39 -10.36 -12.17 -21.32
C TYR A 39 -9.03 -12.84 -21.70
N PRO A 40 -8.71 -13.01 -22.99
CA PRO A 40 -7.42 -13.52 -23.41
C PRO A 40 -6.30 -12.56 -23.00
N LEU A 41 -5.22 -13.09 -22.44
CA LEU A 41 -4.05 -12.29 -22.07
C LEU A 41 -3.10 -12.19 -23.26
N HIS A 42 -3.31 -11.19 -24.12
CA HIS A 42 -2.43 -10.92 -25.25
C HIS A 42 -1.07 -10.36 -24.85
N HIS A 43 -1.05 -9.53 -23.80
CA HIS A 43 0.18 -8.95 -23.26
C HIS A 43 0.20 -9.12 -21.75
N LYS A 44 1.32 -9.63 -21.23
CA LYS A 44 1.58 -9.76 -19.80
C LYS A 44 3.04 -9.41 -19.55
N GLN A 45 3.28 -8.64 -18.50
CA GLN A 45 4.62 -8.25 -18.07
C GLN A 45 4.81 -8.70 -16.63
N ILE A 46 6.01 -9.21 -16.34
CA ILE A 46 6.44 -9.51 -14.98
C ILE A 46 7.79 -8.84 -14.77
N GLU A 47 7.95 -8.26 -13.59
CA GLU A 47 9.19 -7.68 -13.13
C GLU A 47 9.52 -8.33 -11.79
N CYS A 48 10.74 -8.82 -11.66
CA CYS A 48 11.27 -9.38 -10.41
C CYS A 48 12.53 -8.61 -10.06
N ARG A 49 12.57 -8.04 -8.85
CA ARG A 49 13.70 -7.26 -8.36
C ARG A 49 13.89 -7.55 -6.88
N GLU A 50 15.14 -7.61 -6.47
CA GLU A 50 15.50 -7.47 -5.05
C GLU A 50 15.64 -5.99 -4.77
N VAL A 51 14.90 -5.52 -3.76
CA VAL A 51 14.91 -4.10 -3.36
C VAL A 51 15.07 -4.03 -1.84
N PRO A 52 15.81 -3.02 -1.33
CA PRO A 52 15.91 -2.84 0.10
C PRO A 52 14.53 -2.46 0.68
N ALA A 53 14.21 -3.04 1.84
CA ALA A 53 13.00 -2.73 2.59
C ALA A 53 13.34 -2.64 4.08
N GLY A 54 12.86 -1.61 4.78
CA GLY A 54 13.12 -1.44 6.20
C GLY A 54 13.41 -0.01 6.61
N TYR A 55 14.08 0.14 7.75
CA TYR A 55 14.48 1.44 8.29
C TYR A 55 15.46 2.16 7.35
N SER A 56 15.37 3.49 7.30
CA SER A 56 16.36 4.37 6.66
C SER A 56 16.79 5.46 7.63
N GLU A 57 18.03 5.92 7.53
CA GLU A 57 18.48 7.14 8.21
C GLU A 57 17.95 8.41 7.52
N GLU A 58 17.54 8.30 6.25
CA GLU A 58 17.01 9.39 5.45
C GLU A 58 15.48 9.38 5.41
N LEU A 59 14.89 10.54 5.12
CA LEU A 59 13.44 10.69 4.94
C LEU A 59 13.07 10.54 3.45
N HIS A 60 12.17 9.60 3.17
CA HIS A 60 11.66 9.30 1.83
C HIS A 60 10.23 9.78 1.70
N ARG A 61 9.88 10.30 0.52
CA ARG A 61 8.54 10.82 0.24
C ARG A 61 7.75 9.86 -0.62
N TYR A 62 6.50 9.63 -0.26
CA TYR A 62 5.59 8.67 -0.88
C TYR A 62 4.22 9.28 -1.14
N GLU A 63 3.53 8.73 -2.12
CA GLU A 63 2.13 9.02 -2.41
C GLU A 63 1.28 7.76 -2.39
N PHE A 64 0.02 7.91 -1.96
CA PHE A 64 -0.99 6.85 -2.09
C PHE A 64 -1.56 6.85 -3.51
N LYS A 65 -1.24 5.83 -4.31
CA LYS A 65 -1.85 5.59 -5.63
C LYS A 65 -3.29 5.08 -5.52
N THR A 66 -3.64 4.44 -4.41
CA THR A 66 -5.01 4.02 -4.12
C THR A 66 -5.43 4.48 -2.73
N LEU A 67 -6.74 4.61 -2.51
CA LEU A 67 -7.28 5.08 -1.23
C LEU A 67 -6.77 4.25 -0.06
N TRP A 68 -6.36 4.91 1.01
CA TRP A 68 -5.86 4.30 2.22
C TRP A 68 -6.98 4.13 3.25
N PHE A 69 -7.23 2.89 3.67
CA PHE A 69 -8.08 2.58 4.81
C PHE A 69 -7.25 2.54 6.10
N GLY A 70 -7.02 3.72 6.66
CA GLY A 70 -6.26 3.90 7.91
C GLY A 70 -7.03 3.50 9.17
N LEU A 71 -8.34 3.70 9.21
CA LEU A 71 -9.10 3.61 10.46
C LEU A 71 -9.66 2.20 10.72
N ASN A 72 -9.66 1.81 11.99
CA ASN A 72 -10.49 0.71 12.49
C ASN A 72 -11.75 1.25 13.17
N GLN A 73 -12.67 0.36 13.57
CA GLN A 73 -13.95 0.77 14.17
C GLN A 73 -13.76 1.67 15.41
N ARG A 74 -12.77 1.37 16.25
CA ARG A 74 -12.43 2.15 17.45
C ARG A 74 -11.86 3.52 17.09
N ASN A 75 -10.85 3.55 16.22
CA ASN A 75 -10.17 4.79 15.81
C ASN A 75 -11.09 5.68 14.98
N HIS A 76 -12.06 5.11 14.26
CA HIS A 76 -13.04 5.86 13.48
C HIS A 76 -13.87 6.80 14.36
N GLN A 77 -14.38 6.31 15.50
CA GLN A 77 -15.14 7.14 16.43
C GLN A 77 -14.29 8.26 17.03
N SER A 78 -13.04 7.96 17.40
CA SER A 78 -12.09 8.96 17.92
C SER A 78 -11.80 10.04 16.88
N TYR A 79 -11.52 9.63 15.63
CA TYR A 79 -11.22 10.53 14.52
C TYR A 79 -12.35 11.53 14.26
N LEU A 80 -13.60 11.07 14.25
CA LEU A 80 -14.76 11.94 13.98
C LEU A 80 -14.94 13.03 15.05
N ARG A 81 -14.61 12.75 16.32
CA ARG A 81 -14.75 13.69 17.44
C ARG A 81 -13.54 14.60 17.64
N ALA A 82 -12.41 14.28 17.03
CA ALA A 82 -11.16 15.02 17.19
C ALA A 82 -11.11 16.29 16.32
N ASP A 83 -10.37 17.30 16.79
CA ASP A 83 -9.99 18.45 15.99
C ASP A 83 -8.93 18.11 14.92
N ALA A 84 -8.56 19.08 14.08
CA ALA A 84 -7.62 18.86 12.99
C ALA A 84 -6.22 18.40 13.45
N ALA A 85 -5.71 18.93 14.56
CA ALA A 85 -4.39 18.60 15.07
C ALA A 85 -4.37 17.18 15.65
N ALA A 86 -5.37 16.84 16.45
CA ALA A 86 -5.56 15.51 17.01
C ALA A 86 -5.80 14.46 15.92
N ARG A 87 -6.57 14.79 14.86
CA ARG A 87 -6.75 13.93 13.69
C ARG A 87 -5.43 13.64 12.98
N ARG A 88 -4.61 14.67 12.74
CA ARG A 88 -3.28 14.50 12.10
C ARG A 88 -2.37 13.61 12.96
N SER A 89 -2.31 13.86 14.27
CA SER A 89 -1.52 13.05 15.20
C SER A 89 -1.96 11.59 15.21
N GLU A 90 -3.26 11.34 15.27
CA GLU A 90 -3.83 9.98 15.24
C GLU A 90 -3.55 9.26 13.92
N LEU A 91 -3.71 9.94 12.77
CA LEU A 91 -3.42 9.34 11.47
C LEU A 91 -1.93 9.02 11.30
N ASN A 92 -1.02 9.89 11.77
CA ASN A 92 0.42 9.60 11.77
C ASN A 92 0.75 8.39 12.65
N ARG A 93 0.16 8.30 13.85
CA ARG A 93 0.32 7.14 14.74
C ARG A 93 -0.12 5.84 14.06
N ILE A 94 -1.26 5.88 13.38
CA ILE A 94 -1.81 4.75 12.64
C ILE A 94 -0.93 4.36 11.45
N LEU A 95 -0.50 5.34 10.64
CA LEU A 95 0.36 5.09 9.47
C LEU A 95 1.66 4.44 9.88
N ARG A 96 2.32 4.94 10.92
CA ARG A 96 3.51 4.31 11.52
C ARG A 96 3.26 2.85 11.88
N GLY A 97 2.14 2.55 12.55
CA GLY A 97 1.77 1.19 12.89
C GLY A 97 1.56 0.30 11.66
N HIS A 98 0.97 0.84 10.60
CA HIS A 98 0.79 0.11 9.33
C HIS A 98 2.11 -0.13 8.60
N ILE A 99 3.06 0.81 8.61
CA ILE A 99 4.41 0.62 8.06
C ILE A 99 5.13 -0.51 8.81
N LEU A 100 5.13 -0.48 10.15
CA LEU A 100 5.72 -1.55 10.97
C LEU A 100 5.07 -2.91 10.72
N SER A 101 3.74 -2.93 10.54
CA SER A 101 3.02 -4.16 10.20
C SER A 101 3.39 -4.70 8.82
N ALA A 102 3.62 -3.81 7.84
CA ALA A 102 4.09 -4.20 6.52
C ALA A 102 5.51 -4.79 6.59
N PHE A 103 6.43 -4.16 7.31
CA PHE A 103 7.78 -4.70 7.54
C PHE A 103 7.75 -6.10 8.14
N LYS A 104 6.99 -6.29 9.21
CA LYS A 104 6.80 -7.63 9.80
C LYS A 104 6.28 -8.65 8.77
N GLY A 105 5.32 -8.24 7.93
CA GLY A 105 4.79 -9.09 6.86
C GLY A 105 5.81 -9.43 5.76
N MET A 106 6.86 -8.64 5.62
CA MET A 106 7.99 -8.89 4.71
C MET A 106 9.16 -9.61 5.40
N GLY A 107 9.05 -9.92 6.69
CA GLY A 107 10.15 -10.51 7.48
C GLY A 107 11.21 -9.50 7.93
N VAL A 108 10.92 -8.20 7.83
CA VAL A 108 11.83 -7.11 8.23
C VAL A 108 11.52 -6.69 9.66
N TRP A 109 12.58 -6.60 10.49
CA TRP A 109 12.50 -6.18 11.88
C TRP A 109 13.39 -4.97 12.12
N LEU A 110 12.95 -4.07 12.99
CA LEU A 110 13.74 -2.92 13.40
C LEU A 110 14.67 -3.31 14.56
N GLU A 111 15.85 -2.70 14.58
CA GLU A 111 16.74 -2.75 15.74
C GLU A 111 16.13 -2.00 16.94
N PRO A 112 16.51 -2.34 18.19
CA PRO A 112 15.91 -1.77 19.40
C PRO A 112 15.95 -0.24 19.49
N GLU A 113 16.93 0.40 18.87
CA GLU A 113 17.12 1.85 18.84
C GLU A 113 16.36 2.53 17.68
N GLN A 114 16.01 1.78 16.64
CA GLN A 114 15.39 2.33 15.44
C GLN A 114 13.94 2.73 15.69
N ARG A 115 13.54 3.88 15.15
CA ARG A 115 12.17 4.41 15.25
C ARG A 115 11.71 4.87 13.88
N ILE A 116 10.47 4.51 13.52
CA ILE A 116 9.81 5.04 12.32
C ILE A 116 9.15 6.37 12.65
N PHE A 117 9.60 7.41 11.98
CA PHE A 117 8.95 8.70 11.88
C PHE A 117 8.14 8.74 10.59
N CYS A 118 6.96 9.36 10.67
CA CYS A 118 6.19 9.67 9.48
C CYS A 118 5.42 10.97 9.68
N ASP A 119 5.29 11.73 8.59
CA ASP A 119 4.42 12.89 8.52
C ASP A 119 3.51 12.80 7.30
N LEU A 120 2.21 12.67 7.56
CA LEU A 120 1.16 12.46 6.58
C LEU A 120 0.38 13.75 6.33
N SER A 121 0.24 14.09 5.06
CA SER A 121 -0.73 15.05 4.55
C SER A 121 -1.85 14.29 3.84
N ALA A 122 -2.93 14.00 4.57
CA ALA A 122 -4.07 13.25 4.08
C ALA A 122 -5.29 14.12 3.78
N GLN A 123 -5.99 13.79 2.70
CA GLN A 123 -7.32 14.27 2.39
C GLN A 123 -8.34 13.17 2.64
N GLN A 124 -9.37 13.49 3.42
CA GLN A 124 -10.49 12.59 3.66
C GLN A 124 -11.29 12.38 2.37
N LYS A 125 -11.65 11.13 2.10
CA LYS A 125 -12.52 10.70 0.99
C LYS A 125 -13.59 9.76 1.53
N GLN A 126 -14.73 9.72 0.83
CA GLN A 126 -15.78 8.75 1.09
C GLN A 126 -15.81 7.75 -0.06
N THR A 127 -15.92 6.46 0.24
CA THR A 127 -15.99 5.40 -0.76
C THR A 127 -16.95 4.31 -0.33
N ASN A 128 -17.54 3.59 -1.28
CA ASN A 128 -18.40 2.46 -1.00
C ASN A 128 -17.55 1.18 -0.95
N PHE A 129 -17.57 0.49 0.17
CA PHE A 129 -16.93 -0.81 0.33
C PHE A 129 -17.92 -1.79 0.96
N LYS A 130 -18.17 -2.93 0.30
CA LYS A 130 -19.21 -3.90 0.73
C LYS A 130 -20.58 -3.24 0.98
N GLN A 131 -20.99 -2.33 0.09
CA GLN A 131 -22.24 -1.57 0.20
C GLN A 131 -22.35 -0.67 1.45
N GLN A 132 -21.24 -0.41 2.14
CA GLN A 132 -21.17 0.54 3.26
C GLN A 132 -20.28 1.73 2.87
N SER A 133 -20.75 2.94 3.18
CA SER A 133 -19.94 4.15 3.05
C SER A 133 -18.82 4.11 4.09
N MET A 134 -17.57 4.08 3.62
CA MET A 134 -16.38 4.04 4.47
C MET A 134 -15.53 5.29 4.29
N LEU A 135 -14.91 5.71 5.38
CA LEU A 135 -13.93 6.77 5.40
C LEU A 135 -12.58 6.25 4.89
N ALA A 136 -12.04 6.92 3.89
CA ALA A 136 -10.74 6.62 3.30
C ALA A 136 -9.90 7.88 3.19
N PHE A 137 -8.63 7.72 2.85
CA PHE A 137 -7.71 8.84 2.72
C PHE A 137 -6.91 8.74 1.43
N SER A 138 -6.78 9.84 0.71
CA SER A 138 -5.74 10.04 -0.30
C SER A 138 -4.66 10.96 0.28
N GLY A 139 -3.46 10.99 -0.29
CA GLY A 139 -2.45 11.94 0.15
C GLY A 139 -1.02 11.49 -0.05
N VAL A 140 -0.12 12.24 0.57
CA VAL A 140 1.32 12.02 0.55
C VAL A 140 1.86 11.96 1.96
N PHE A 141 2.95 11.24 2.15
CA PHE A 141 3.66 11.23 3.43
C PHE A 141 5.15 11.17 3.23
N THR A 142 5.87 11.63 4.24
CA THR A 142 7.31 11.44 4.36
C THR A 142 7.58 10.47 5.50
N ALA A 143 8.49 9.52 5.33
CA ALA A 143 8.88 8.57 6.37
C ALA A 143 10.32 8.11 6.21
N ASN A 144 10.98 7.77 7.31
CA ASN A 144 12.31 7.16 7.30
C ASN A 144 12.23 5.63 7.13
N ALA A 145 11.55 5.24 6.05
CA ALA A 145 11.22 3.86 5.73
C ALA A 145 11.43 3.64 4.23
N LEU A 146 12.13 2.57 3.86
CA LEU A 146 12.23 2.05 2.50
C LEU A 146 11.06 1.11 2.24
N LEU A 147 10.13 1.56 1.41
CA LEU A 147 8.92 0.83 1.06
C LEU A 147 9.01 0.38 -0.40
N PRO A 148 8.90 -0.93 -0.68
CA PRO A 148 8.88 -1.43 -2.05
C PRO A 148 7.78 -0.78 -2.89
N TYR A 149 8.04 -0.64 -4.19
CA TYR A 149 7.09 -0.04 -5.12
C TYR A 149 5.71 -0.70 -5.03
N ALA A 150 4.68 0.14 -5.00
CA ALA A 150 3.27 -0.23 -4.92
C ALA A 150 2.86 -0.99 -3.65
N ILE A 151 3.68 -1.15 -2.62
CA ILE A 151 3.28 -1.88 -1.41
C ILE A 151 1.97 -1.33 -0.81
N GLY A 152 1.05 -2.21 -0.45
CA GLY A 152 -0.18 -1.82 0.22
C GLY A 152 0.03 -1.61 1.73
N LEU A 153 -0.42 -0.48 2.24
CA LEU A 153 -0.45 -0.16 3.68
C LEU A 153 -1.88 -0.09 4.22
N GLY A 154 -2.06 -0.50 5.48
CA GLY A 154 -3.34 -0.43 6.18
C GLY A 154 -4.25 -1.62 5.93
N LYS A 155 -5.56 -1.36 5.87
CA LYS A 155 -6.57 -2.43 5.76
C LYS A 155 -6.90 -2.76 4.32
N SER A 156 -7.24 -4.04 4.08
CA SER A 156 -7.69 -4.55 2.78
C SER A 156 -6.66 -4.35 1.65
N VAL A 157 -5.37 -4.40 1.99
CA VAL A 157 -4.25 -4.27 1.04
C VAL A 157 -4.27 -5.34 -0.06
N SER A 158 -4.77 -6.54 0.24
CA SER A 158 -4.94 -7.61 -0.74
C SER A 158 -6.01 -7.30 -1.80
N ARG A 159 -6.91 -6.35 -1.52
CA ARG A 159 -7.95 -5.85 -2.43
C ARG A 159 -7.57 -4.50 -3.07
N GLY A 160 -6.32 -4.09 -2.93
CA GLY A 160 -5.75 -2.97 -3.66
C GLY A 160 -5.84 -1.62 -2.99
N PHE A 161 -6.23 -1.55 -1.71
CA PHE A 161 -6.22 -0.31 -0.95
C PHE A 161 -4.84 0.02 -0.39
N GLY A 162 -4.56 1.32 -0.25
CA GLY A 162 -3.37 1.87 0.39
C GLY A 162 -2.07 1.57 -0.35
N ALA A 163 -2.10 1.35 -1.66
CA ALA A 163 -0.90 1.17 -2.45
C ALA A 163 -0.09 2.46 -2.45
N VAL A 164 1.19 2.38 -2.11
CA VAL A 164 2.10 3.53 -2.07
C VAL A 164 3.22 3.41 -3.09
N VAL A 165 3.65 4.54 -3.64
CA VAL A 165 4.82 4.62 -4.51
C VAL A 165 5.70 5.80 -4.08
N PRO A 166 7.02 5.76 -4.34
CA PRO A 166 7.89 6.92 -4.16
C PRO A 166 7.34 8.12 -4.93
N GLN A 167 7.34 9.31 -4.31
CA GLN A 167 6.89 10.52 -4.98
C GLN A 167 8.00 11.04 -5.89
N GLY A 168 7.69 11.28 -7.17
CA GLY A 168 8.66 11.76 -8.17
C GLY A 168 9.32 10.65 -9.00
N SER A 169 8.86 9.39 -8.91
CA SER A 169 9.35 8.29 -9.74
C SER A 169 8.72 8.20 -11.13
N GLU A 170 7.98 9.22 -11.58
CA GLU A 170 7.70 9.41 -13.02
C GLU A 170 9.00 9.90 -13.70
N GLY A 171 9.91 8.96 -13.99
CA GLY A 171 11.17 9.33 -14.64
C GLY A 171 12.13 8.21 -15.02
N ASN A 172 12.09 7.03 -14.37
CA ASN A 172 13.00 5.93 -14.72
C ASN A 172 12.23 4.63 -14.92
N VAL A 173 11.66 4.48 -16.11
CA VAL A 173 11.41 3.18 -16.72
C VAL A 173 12.50 3.03 -17.79
N HIS A 174 13.57 2.31 -17.45
CA HIS A 174 14.51 1.73 -18.41
C HIS A 174 14.49 0.22 -18.22
#